data_AF-A0A7R7GQW3-F1
#
_entry.id   AF-A0A7R7GQW3-F1
#
_cell.length_a   1.000
_cell.length_b   1.000
_cell.length_c   1.000
_cell.angle_alpha   90.00
_cell.angle_beta   90.00
_cell.angle_gamma   90.00
#
_symmetry.space_group_name_H-M   'P 1'
#
loop_
_entity.id
_entity.type
_entity.pdbx_description
1 polymer ?
#
loop_
_entity_poly.entity_id
_entity_poly.type
_entity_poly.pdbx_seq_one_letter_code
_entity_poly.pdbx_strand_id
1 'polypeptide(L)'
;MHRWRARRRDTGTLVDAAPGGHPVHALLPEQVAAILDLVERWGPVGRSHRKVAHRGSYQNIVWVSPSSSHRVLIAHGVTLPEPLPRTRPGASPGQTGWCGN
;
A
#
# COMPACT_ATOMS: atom_id res chain seq x y z
N MET A 1 11.91 -14.12 27.32
CA MET A 1 10.71 -14.74 26.71
C MET A 1 10.15 -13.79 25.65
N HIS A 2 9.97 -14.23 24.39
CA HIS A 2 9.44 -13.37 23.34
C HIS A 2 7.93 -13.13 23.51
N ARG A 3 7.47 -11.88 23.33
CA ARG A 3 6.06 -11.47 23.57
C ARG A 3 5.03 -12.31 22.80
N TRP A 4 5.36 -12.81 21.60
CA TRP A 4 4.45 -13.66 20.81
C TRP A 4 4.16 -15.01 21.47
N ARG A 5 5.12 -15.57 22.24
CA ARG A 5 4.92 -16.84 22.95
C ARG A 5 3.98 -16.69 24.14
N ALA A 6 4.06 -15.56 24.85
CA ALA A 6 3.12 -15.23 25.92
C ALA A 6 1.70 -15.06 25.37
N ARG A 7 1.55 -14.27 24.30
CA ARG A 7 0.26 -14.09 23.62
C ARG A 7 -0.38 -15.41 23.16
N ARG A 8 0.39 -16.32 22.56
CA ARG A 8 -0.12 -17.64 22.13
C ARG A 8 -0.61 -18.49 23.29
N ARG A 9 0.02 -18.41 24.47
CA ARG A 9 -0.46 -19.11 25.68
C ARG A 9 -1.77 -18.52 26.18
N ASP A 10 -1.89 -17.20 26.21
CA ASP A 10 -3.08 -16.53 26.77
C ASP A 10 -4.30 -16.63 25.84
N THR A 11 -4.09 -16.51 24.53
CA THR A 11 -5.18 -16.44 23.54
C THR A 11 -5.45 -17.75 22.82
N GLY A 12 -4.59 -18.76 22.98
CA GLY A 12 -4.71 -20.07 22.32
C GLY A 12 -4.48 -20.07 20.80
N THR A 13 -4.49 -18.90 20.16
CA THR A 13 -4.34 -18.73 18.71
C THR A 13 -3.52 -17.49 18.37
N LEU A 14 -2.95 -17.46 17.16
CA LEU A 14 -2.31 -16.27 16.58
C LEU A 14 -3.06 -15.79 15.33
N VAL A 15 -4.23 -16.36 15.06
CA VAL A 15 -5.09 -15.93 13.95
C VAL A 15 -5.69 -14.57 14.32
N ASP A 16 -5.66 -13.64 13.37
CA ASP A 16 -6.29 -12.34 13.53
C ASP A 16 -7.81 -12.49 13.61
N ALA A 17 -8.39 -11.99 14.70
CA ALA A 17 -9.83 -11.96 14.88
C ALA A 17 -10.46 -10.89 13.96
N ALA A 18 -11.74 -11.08 13.63
CA ALA A 18 -12.52 -10.04 12.96
C ALA A 18 -12.52 -8.75 13.83
N PRO A 19 -12.42 -7.56 13.22
CA PRO A 19 -12.51 -6.30 13.96
C PRO A 19 -13.84 -6.24 14.72
N GLY A 20 -13.79 -5.97 16.02
CA GLY A 20 -14.98 -5.76 16.84
C GLY A 20 -15.34 -4.27 16.99
N GLY A 21 -16.62 -3.99 17.24
CA GLY A 21 -17.13 -2.65 17.54
C GLY A 21 -17.37 -1.74 16.33
N HIS A 22 -17.79 -0.50 16.58
CA HIS A 22 -17.95 0.54 15.56
C HIS A 22 -16.73 1.47 15.61
N PRO A 23 -15.77 1.39 14.66
CA PRO A 23 -14.57 2.20 14.74
C PRO A 23 -14.95 3.67 14.57
N VAL A 24 -14.60 4.50 15.55
CA VAL A 24 -14.86 5.96 15.53
C VAL A 24 -14.16 6.65 14.36
N HIS A 25 -13.06 6.06 13.88
CA HIS A 25 -12.28 6.54 12.73
C HIS A 25 -12.33 5.56 11.56
N ALA A 26 -13.46 4.86 11.39
CA ALA A 26 -13.68 4.04 10.20
C ALA A 26 -13.69 4.93 8.95
N LEU A 27 -13.26 4.35 7.82
CA LEU A 27 -13.49 5.00 6.53
C LEU A 27 -14.99 5.07 6.27
N LEU A 28 -15.43 6.25 5.85
CA LEU A 28 -16.81 6.43 5.44
C LEU A 28 -17.04 5.75 4.08
N PRO A 29 -18.25 5.27 3.76
CA PRO A 29 -18.54 4.62 2.49
C PRO A 29 -18.13 5.46 1.26
N GLU A 30 -18.31 6.77 1.32
CA GLU A 30 -17.89 7.70 0.27
C GLU A 30 -16.36 7.78 0.11
N GLN A 31 -15.61 7.64 1.20
CA GLN A 31 -14.15 7.60 1.14
C GLN A 31 -13.68 6.29 0.51
N VAL A 32 -14.36 5.18 0.82
CA VAL A 32 -14.10 3.88 0.18
C VAL A 32 -14.35 3.97 -1.32
N ALA A 33 -15.50 4.52 -1.73
CA ALA A 33 -15.83 4.72 -3.14
C ALA A 33 -14.78 5.61 -3.85
N ALA A 34 -14.40 6.73 -3.25
CA ALA A 34 -13.39 7.63 -3.81
C ALA A 34 -12.01 6.96 -3.98
N ILE A 35 -11.63 6.04 -3.08
CA ILE A 35 -10.42 5.23 -3.24
C ILE A 35 -10.55 4.30 -4.44
N LEU A 36 -11.68 3.63 -4.60
CA LEU A 36 -11.92 2.70 -5.72
C LEU A 36 -11.89 3.44 -7.08
N ASP A 37 -12.53 4.60 -7.17
CA ASP A 37 -12.50 5.45 -8.37
C ASP A 37 -11.08 5.90 -8.73
N LEU A 38 -10.28 6.26 -7.71
CA LEU A 38 -8.87 6.59 -7.90
C LEU A 38 -8.05 5.40 -8.40
N VAL A 39 -8.32 4.20 -7.87
CA VAL A 39 -7.67 2.96 -8.32
C VAL A 39 -8.04 2.66 -9.77
N GLU A 40 -9.31 2.80 -10.14
CA GLU A 40 -9.74 2.58 -11.52
C GLU A 40 -9.05 3.55 -12.49
N ARG A 41 -9.05 4.84 -12.16
CA ARG A 41 -8.48 5.89 -13.02
C ARG A 41 -6.96 5.83 -13.11
N TRP A 42 -6.28 5.54 -12.00
CA TRP A 42 -4.84 5.72 -11.89
C TRP A 42 -4.05 4.46 -11.57
N GLY A 43 -4.71 3.35 -11.23
CA GLY A 43 -4.10 2.06 -10.97
C GLY A 43 -3.15 1.58 -12.08
N PRO A 44 -3.51 1.70 -13.38
CA PRO A 44 -2.64 1.30 -14.48
C PRO A 44 -1.29 2.02 -14.54
N VAL A 45 -1.26 3.31 -14.18
CA VAL A 45 -0.06 4.15 -14.21
C VAL A 45 0.70 4.09 -12.88
N GLY A 46 -0.03 4.18 -11.77
CA GLY A 46 0.52 4.22 -10.42
C GLY A 46 1.05 2.87 -9.95
N ARG A 47 0.38 1.76 -10.29
CA ARG A 47 0.74 0.37 -9.98
C ARG A 47 1.04 0.07 -8.50
N SER A 48 0.65 0.96 -7.59
CA SER A 48 0.90 0.82 -6.15
C SER A 48 -0.14 1.58 -5.34
N HIS A 49 -0.66 0.94 -4.28
CA HIS A 49 -1.63 1.54 -3.37
C HIS A 49 -1.08 2.83 -2.71
N ARG A 50 0.24 2.91 -2.48
CA ARG A 50 0.87 4.12 -1.94
C ARG A 50 0.74 5.29 -2.89
N LYS A 51 1.01 5.06 -4.18
CA LYS A 51 0.90 6.09 -5.22
C LYS A 51 -0.55 6.52 -5.43
N VAL A 52 -1.51 5.60 -5.31
CA VAL A 52 -2.94 5.93 -5.34
C VAL A 52 -3.32 6.84 -4.16
N ALA A 53 -2.91 6.48 -2.93
CA ALA A 53 -3.18 7.29 -1.73
C ALA A 53 -2.61 8.71 -1.86
N HIS A 54 -1.33 8.83 -2.24
CA HIS A 54 -0.69 10.13 -2.45
C HIS A 54 -1.38 10.94 -3.55
N ARG A 55 -1.81 10.27 -4.62
CA ARG A 55 -2.52 10.93 -5.71
C ARG A 55 -3.88 11.46 -5.27
N GLY A 56 -4.61 10.71 -4.44
CA GLY A 56 -5.85 11.18 -3.83
C GLY A 56 -5.65 12.47 -3.03
N SER A 57 -4.56 12.55 -2.26
CA SER A 57 -4.22 13.77 -1.51
C SER A 57 -3.81 14.92 -2.42
N TYR A 58 -2.98 14.69 -3.44
CA TYR A 58 -2.57 15.74 -4.39
C TYR A 58 -3.72 16.28 -5.26
N GLN A 59 -4.73 15.45 -5.53
CA GLN A 59 -5.92 15.86 -6.28
C GLN A 59 -7.05 16.37 -5.38
N ASN A 60 -6.84 16.46 -4.05
CA ASN A 60 -7.86 16.84 -3.08
C ASN A 60 -9.15 15.99 -3.17
N ILE A 61 -9.01 14.69 -3.42
CA ILE A 61 -10.14 13.74 -3.51
C ILE A 61 -10.33 13.00 -2.18
N VAL A 62 -9.23 12.49 -1.61
CA VAL A 62 -9.27 11.71 -0.36
C VAL A 62 -7.94 11.80 0.40
N TRP A 63 -8.02 11.86 1.73
CA TRP A 63 -6.89 12.03 2.65
C TRP A 63 -6.76 10.80 3.54
N VAL A 64 -6.19 9.74 2.99
CA VAL A 64 -6.05 8.45 3.68
C VAL A 64 -4.62 7.97 3.70
N SER A 65 -4.28 7.21 4.74
CA SER A 65 -2.98 6.56 4.80
C SER A 65 -2.84 5.52 3.65
N PRO A 66 -1.62 5.25 3.18
CA PRO A 66 -1.39 4.18 2.23
C PRO A 66 -1.87 2.81 2.70
N SER A 67 -1.77 2.53 4.01
CA SER A 67 -2.23 1.28 4.61
C SER A 67 -3.76 1.16 4.56
N SER A 68 -4.48 2.27 4.78
CA SER A 68 -5.94 2.29 4.66
C SER A 68 -6.39 2.01 3.23
N SER A 69 -5.71 2.61 2.24
CA SER A 69 -5.95 2.30 0.83
C SER A 69 -5.72 0.81 0.55
N HIS A 70 -4.59 0.25 0.99
CA HIS A 70 -4.29 -1.17 0.82
C HIS A 70 -5.35 -2.09 1.41
N ARG A 71 -5.86 -1.77 2.62
CA ARG A 71 -6.94 -2.55 3.25
C ARG A 71 -8.24 -2.51 2.46
N VAL A 72 -8.59 -1.36 1.87
CA VAL A 72 -9.75 -1.25 0.95
C VAL A 72 -9.55 -2.13 -0.27
N LEU A 73 -8.37 -2.12 -0.90
CA LEU A 73 -8.10 -2.99 -2.05
C LEU A 73 -8.27 -4.47 -1.69
N ILE A 74 -7.73 -4.91 -0.55
CA ILE A 74 -7.89 -6.30 -0.08
C ILE A 74 -9.37 -6.63 0.17
N ALA A 75 -10.09 -5.75 0.88
CA ALA A 75 -11.49 -5.97 1.23
C ALA A 75 -12.39 -6.07 0.01
N HIS A 76 -12.07 -5.35 -1.07
CA HIS A 76 -12.82 -5.35 -2.33
C HIS A 76 -12.24 -6.28 -3.41
N GLY A 77 -11.21 -7.09 -3.09
CA GLY A 77 -10.59 -8.02 -4.05
C GLY A 77 -9.91 -7.34 -5.25
N VAL A 78 -9.54 -6.06 -5.12
CA VAL A 78 -8.94 -5.28 -6.20
C VAL A 78 -7.42 -5.44 -6.20
N THR A 79 -6.88 -5.93 -7.31
CA THR A 79 -5.43 -6.03 -7.53
C THR A 79 -4.95 -4.92 -8.46
N LEU A 80 -3.81 -4.31 -8.12
CA LEU A 80 -3.15 -3.36 -9.00
C LEU A 80 -2.23 -4.11 -9.97
N PRO A 81 -2.02 -3.60 -11.19
CA PRO A 81 -1.10 -4.21 -12.14
C PRO A 81 0.28 -4.36 -11.53
N GLU A 82 0.86 -5.54 -11.66
CA GLU A 82 2.18 -5.83 -11.13
C GLU A 82 3.22 -4.87 -11.74
N PRO A 83 4.06 -4.21 -10.91
CA PRO A 83 5.17 -3.45 -11.43
C PRO A 83 6.07 -4.36 -12.27
N LEU A 84 6.35 -3.95 -13.51
CA LEU A 84 7.29 -4.67 -14.36
C LEU A 84 8.60 -4.90 -13.57
N PRO A 85 9.19 -6.11 -13.65
CA PRO A 85 10.47 -6.39 -13.03
C PRO A 85 11.46 -5.31 -13.41
N ARG A 86 12.11 -4.69 -12.41
CA ARG A 86 13.17 -3.73 -12.68
C ARG A 86 14.33 -4.50 -13.29
N THR A 87 14.58 -4.32 -14.59
CA THR A 87 15.85 -4.76 -15.18
C THR A 87 16.96 -4.09 -14.39
N ARG A 88 17.86 -4.88 -13.80
CA ARG A 88 19.06 -4.34 -13.16
C ARG A 88 19.76 -3.47 -14.21
N PRO A 89 20.04 -2.18 -13.93
CA PRO A 89 20.86 -1.40 -14.84
C PRO A 89 22.16 -2.16 -15.07
N GLY A 90 22.47 -2.47 -16.33
CA GLY A 90 23.79 -3.01 -16.68
C GLY A 90 24.86 -2.06 -16.16
N ALA A 91 26.03 -2.59 -15.78
CA ALA A 91 27.14 -1.74 -15.36
C ALA A 91 27.38 -0.68 -16.45
N SER A 92 27.33 0.60 -16.09
CA SER A 92 27.59 1.69 -17.03
C SER A 92 29.00 1.52 -17.60
N PRO A 93 29.17 1.42 -18.94
CA PRO A 93 30.49 1.40 -19.53
C PRO A 93 31.03 2.83 -19.52
N GLY A 94 31.78 3.19 -18.45
CA GLY A 94 32.44 4.49 -18.39
C GLY A 94 32.57 5.08 -16.99
N GLN A 95 33.29 4.40 -16.09
CA GLN A 95 33.96 5.05 -14.95
C GLN A 95 35.50 4.90 -15.03
N THR A 96 36.04 4.83 -16.24
CA THR A 96 37.49 4.87 -16.49
C THR A 96 37.78 6.08 -17.37
N GLY A 97 37.75 7.28 -16.78
CA GLY A 97 37.93 8.52 -17.52
C GLY A 97 37.73 9.79 -16.70
N TRP A 98 38.27 9.83 -15.49
CA TRP A 98 38.48 11.06 -14.74
C TRP A 98 39.97 11.14 -14.36
N CYS A 99 40.82 11.38 -15.36
CA CYS A 99 42.20 11.86 -15.21
C CYS A 99 42.52 12.77 -16.42
N GLY A 100 42.94 14.02 -16.14
CA GLY A 100 43.36 15.05 -17.11
C GLY A 100 42.45 16.28 -17.03
N ASN A 101 42.91 17.48 -16.69
CA ASN A 101 44.24 18.10 -16.74
C ASN A 101 44.43 19.05 -15.54
#